data_AF-A0A0K0D4Z9-F1
#
_entry.id   AF-A0A0K0D4Z9-F1
#
_cell.length_a   1.000
_cell.length_b   1.000
_cell.length_c   1.000
_cell.angle_alpha   90.00
_cell.angle_beta   90.00
_cell.angle_gamma   90.00
#
_symmetry.space_group_name_H-M   'P 1'
#
loop_
_entity.id
_entity.type
_entity.pdbx_description
1 polymer ?
#
loop_
_entity_poly.entity_id
_entity_poly.type
_entity_poly.pdbx_seq_one_letter_code
_entity_poly.pdbx_strand_id
1 'polypeptide(L)'
;MRCNIKRIFAFAFIAFGVTLVLLSLPRDNFGRESRYGPQMSFQKQPNPPSLIRGKLDVDPFNFRTSVDSMVLNKLYSFLKGKDLYSLSLSECQNNVTLAKYWMKLKKKPVPERDSWEKFYAQIGSCSLYNDDGLVNDLLTNLNRAAIKAVHIMEGGTQAKLVFTFENDKQAVFKPMRFGRDYETDPNHFYFSDFERHNAEIATFHLDRCPGMVKLTHSPLRKRLLLKTHRFVPYKFSLYLVETSCTE
;
A
#
# COMPACT_ATOMS: atom_id res chain seq x y z
N MET A 1 72.02 15.81 2.85
CA MET A 1 70.56 16.00 2.67
C MET A 1 70.17 17.44 3.01
N ARG A 2 70.42 18.40 2.12
CA ARG A 2 69.95 19.80 2.24
C ARG A 2 69.11 20.13 1.01
N CYS A 3 67.90 19.57 0.89
CA CYS A 3 67.07 19.88 -0.29
C CYS A 3 65.53 19.80 -0.11
N ASN A 4 65.00 19.61 1.10
CA ASN A 4 63.53 19.53 1.27
C ASN A 4 62.90 20.54 2.23
N ILE A 5 63.68 21.27 3.03
CA ILE A 5 63.13 22.29 3.95
C ILE A 5 62.51 23.47 3.18
N LYS A 6 63.17 23.97 2.13
CA LYS A 6 62.63 25.11 1.35
C LYS A 6 61.31 24.77 0.63
N ARG A 7 61.14 23.52 0.17
CA ARG A 7 59.89 23.08 -0.46
C ARG A 7 58.78 22.92 0.56
N ILE A 8 59.07 22.39 1.75
CA ILE A 8 58.08 22.25 2.83
C ILE A 8 57.58 23.63 3.29
N PHE A 9 58.48 24.60 3.47
CA PHE A 9 58.07 25.97 3.80
C PHE A 9 57.27 26.62 2.66
N ALA A 10 57.66 26.41 1.40
CA ALA A 10 56.88 26.92 0.27
C ALA A 10 55.46 26.32 0.22
N PHE A 11 55.32 25.01 0.44
CA PHE A 11 54.00 24.37 0.51
C PHE A 11 53.16 24.86 1.69
N ALA A 12 53.78 25.07 2.86
CA ALA A 12 53.10 25.61 4.03
C ALA A 12 52.61 27.04 3.80
N PHE A 13 53.42 27.90 3.16
CA PHE A 13 53.03 29.27 2.82
C PHE A 13 51.94 29.32 1.75
N ILE A 14 51.99 28.44 0.75
CA ILE A 14 50.94 28.33 -0.27
C ILE A 14 49.63 27.85 0.36
N ALA A 15 49.68 26.81 1.21
CA ALA A 15 48.49 26.30 1.90
C ALA A 15 47.88 27.37 2.83
N PHE A 16 48.72 28.10 3.58
CA PHE A 16 48.26 29.16 4.46
C PHE A 16 47.68 30.36 3.68
N GLY A 17 48.30 30.73 2.56
CA GLY A 17 47.81 31.77 1.66
C GLY A 17 46.46 31.41 1.03
N VAL A 18 46.30 30.18 0.53
CA VAL A 18 45.01 29.70 -0.03
C VAL A 18 43.92 29.67 1.04
N THR A 19 44.25 29.28 2.26
CA THR A 19 43.28 29.25 3.38
C THR A 19 42.87 30.66 3.78
N LEU A 20 43.82 31.61 3.84
CA LEU A 20 43.53 33.02 4.10
C LEU A 20 42.68 33.65 2.99
N VAL A 21 42.94 33.33 1.72
CA VAL A 21 42.12 33.78 0.58
C VAL A 21 40.70 33.19 0.66
N LEU A 22 40.55 31.91 0.98
CA LEU A 22 39.23 31.28 1.18
C LEU A 22 38.46 31.87 2.37
N LEU A 23 39.16 32.32 3.42
CA LEU A 23 38.56 32.98 4.58
C LEU A 23 38.27 34.46 4.36
N SER A 24 38.90 35.10 3.37
CA SER A 24 38.68 36.51 3.02
C SER A 24 37.75 36.72 1.83
N LEU A 25 37.29 35.64 1.19
CA LEU A 25 36.11 35.70 0.33
C LEU A 25 34.88 36.05 1.18
N PRO A 26 34.12 37.11 0.83
CA PRO A 26 32.90 37.44 1.54
C PRO A 26 31.98 36.22 1.51
N ARG A 27 31.49 35.86 2.69
CA ARG A 27 30.61 34.70 2.90
C ARG A 27 29.20 35.06 2.43
N ASP A 28 29.08 35.63 1.23
CA ASP A 28 27.81 35.97 0.64
C ASP A 28 27.15 34.67 0.16
N ASN A 29 26.24 34.20 1.00
CA ASN A 29 25.12 33.33 0.64
C ASN A 29 25.45 31.94 0.06
N PHE A 30 26.44 31.23 0.63
CA PHE A 30 26.41 29.75 0.63
C PHE A 30 25.54 29.17 1.75
N GLY A 31 24.60 29.97 2.28
CA GLY A 31 23.37 29.41 2.81
C GLY A 31 22.60 28.83 1.63
N ARG A 32 22.76 27.52 1.38
CA ARG A 32 21.65 26.78 0.78
C ARG A 32 20.55 26.90 1.83
N GLU A 33 19.74 27.94 1.70
CA GLU A 33 18.53 28.11 2.46
C GLU A 33 17.75 26.84 2.17
N SER A 34 17.82 25.89 3.09
CA SER A 34 16.95 24.75 3.04
C SER A 34 15.57 25.37 3.22
N ARG A 35 14.89 25.63 2.10
CA ARG A 35 13.46 25.91 2.09
C ARG A 35 12.75 24.64 2.51
N TYR A 36 13.03 24.14 3.71
CA TYR A 36 12.04 23.41 4.46
C TYR A 36 11.00 24.48 4.76
N GLY A 37 9.96 24.54 3.94
CA GLY A 37 8.77 25.30 4.26
C GLY A 37 8.33 24.92 5.68
N PRO A 38 7.62 25.80 6.39
CA PRO A 38 7.14 25.51 7.73
C PRO A 38 6.46 24.14 7.72
N GLN A 39 6.95 23.21 8.54
CA GLN A 39 6.33 21.90 8.70
C GLN A 39 4.88 22.15 9.09
N MET A 40 3.94 21.85 8.20
CA MET A 40 2.53 22.13 8.47
C MET A 40 2.14 21.45 9.77
N SER A 41 1.41 22.17 10.62
CA SER A 41 0.87 21.59 11.85
C SER A 41 0.10 20.31 11.53
N PHE A 42 0.24 19.29 12.36
CA PHE A 42 -0.53 18.06 12.19
C PHE A 42 -2.02 18.40 12.10
N GLN A 43 -2.62 18.15 10.93
CA GLN A 43 -4.05 18.35 10.76
C GLN A 43 -4.82 17.49 11.77
N LYS A 44 -5.83 18.10 12.40
CA LYS A 44 -6.68 17.41 13.37
C LYS A 44 -7.44 16.29 12.67
N GLN A 45 -7.44 15.10 13.28
CA GLN A 45 -8.14 13.95 12.73
C GLN A 45 -9.66 14.20 12.69
N PRO A 46 -10.32 14.14 11.51
CA PRO A 46 -11.77 14.33 11.42
C PRO A 46 -12.54 13.05 11.82
N ASN A 47 -13.85 13.21 12.05
CA ASN A 47 -14.77 12.08 12.22
C ASN A 47 -14.88 11.28 10.92
N PRO A 48 -15.10 9.95 10.98
CA PRO A 48 -15.31 9.19 9.75
C PRO A 48 -16.52 9.68 8.94
N PRO A 49 -16.41 9.72 7.61
CA PRO A 49 -17.47 10.27 6.75
C PRO A 49 -18.84 9.61 6.94
N SER A 50 -18.88 8.32 7.30
CA SER A 50 -20.13 7.56 7.48
C SER A 50 -21.01 8.03 8.64
N LEU A 51 -20.56 8.99 9.44
CA LEU A 51 -21.21 9.45 10.67
C LEU A 51 -21.59 10.91 10.60
N ILE A 52 -21.00 11.62 9.65
CA ILE A 52 -21.34 12.98 9.31
C ILE A 52 -22.67 12.86 8.56
N ARG A 53 -23.78 13.22 9.21
CA ARG A 53 -25.09 13.29 8.56
C ARG A 53 -25.08 14.45 7.58
N GLY A 54 -25.04 14.11 6.30
CA GLY A 54 -25.18 15.02 5.18
C GLY A 54 -24.90 14.21 3.93
N LYS A 55 -25.94 13.83 3.18
CA LYS A 55 -25.74 13.43 1.80
C LYS A 55 -25.16 14.67 1.12
N LEU A 56 -23.88 14.62 0.75
CA LEU A 56 -23.42 15.40 -0.38
C LEU A 56 -24.19 14.82 -1.56
N ASP A 57 -25.34 15.41 -1.89
CA ASP A 57 -26.17 15.07 -3.05
C ASP A 57 -25.50 15.59 -4.34
N VAL A 58 -24.18 15.48 -4.37
CA VAL A 58 -23.32 15.85 -5.47
C VAL A 58 -23.10 14.57 -6.25
N ASP A 59 -23.48 14.60 -7.52
CA ASP A 59 -23.19 13.50 -8.44
C ASP A 59 -21.66 13.28 -8.49
N PRO A 60 -21.15 12.12 -8.05
CA PRO A 60 -19.71 11.83 -8.04
C PRO A 60 -19.13 11.73 -9.46
N PHE A 61 -19.98 11.67 -10.49
CA PHE A 61 -19.60 11.61 -11.90
C PHE A 61 -19.81 12.92 -12.65
N ASN A 62 -20.10 14.01 -11.94
CA ASN A 62 -20.25 15.34 -12.54
C ASN A 62 -18.89 15.99 -12.87
N PHE A 63 -18.17 15.39 -13.82
CA PHE A 63 -16.94 15.92 -14.38
C PHE A 63 -16.88 15.62 -15.88
N ARG A 64 -16.22 16.50 -16.64
CA ARG A 64 -16.06 16.29 -18.08
C ARG A 64 -14.91 15.32 -18.33
N THR A 65 -15.20 14.23 -19.03
CA THR A 65 -14.20 13.30 -19.58
C THR A 65 -14.34 13.22 -21.08
N SER A 66 -13.21 13.20 -21.79
CA SER A 66 -13.16 12.89 -23.23
C SER A 66 -12.21 11.73 -23.46
N VAL A 67 -12.57 10.86 -24.41
CA VAL A 67 -11.72 9.76 -24.87
C VAL A 67 -11.10 10.15 -26.20
N ASP A 68 -9.80 9.93 -26.37
CA ASP A 68 -9.12 10.18 -27.63
C ASP A 68 -9.53 9.12 -28.67
N SER A 69 -10.34 9.53 -29.63
CA SER A 69 -10.85 8.67 -30.71
C SER A 69 -9.74 8.12 -31.61
N MET A 70 -8.64 8.85 -31.81
CA MET A 70 -7.53 8.36 -32.64
C MET A 70 -6.80 7.22 -31.95
N VAL A 71 -6.52 7.36 -30.65
CA VAL A 71 -5.91 6.29 -29.85
C VAL A 71 -6.85 5.07 -29.77
N LEU A 72 -8.14 5.30 -29.52
CA LEU A 72 -9.13 4.22 -29.45
C LEU A 72 -9.21 3.44 -30.76
N ASN A 73 -9.24 4.13 -31.90
CA ASN A 73 -9.27 3.48 -33.22
C ASN A 73 -7.98 2.71 -33.52
N LYS A 74 -6.81 3.23 -33.13
CA LYS A 74 -5.53 2.52 -33.25
C LYS A 74 -5.49 1.26 -32.38
N LEU A 75 -5.98 1.34 -31.15
CA LEU A 75 -6.07 0.16 -30.27
C LEU A 75 -7.04 -0.87 -30.82
N TYR A 76 -8.20 -0.43 -31.29
CA TYR A 76 -9.19 -1.31 -31.89
C TYR A 76 -8.64 -2.01 -33.13
N SER A 77 -7.99 -1.28 -34.04
CA SER A 77 -7.40 -1.89 -35.24
C SER A 77 -6.28 -2.87 -34.93
N PHE A 78 -5.46 -2.60 -33.90
CA PHE A 78 -4.41 -3.49 -33.46
C PHE A 78 -4.94 -4.79 -32.82
N LEU A 79 -6.03 -4.69 -32.05
CA LEU A 79 -6.64 -5.84 -31.36
C LEU A 79 -7.61 -6.62 -32.25
N LYS A 80 -8.17 -6.00 -33.28
CA LYS A 80 -9.11 -6.63 -34.21
C LYS A 80 -8.47 -7.83 -34.90
N GLY A 81 -9.11 -9.00 -34.77
CA GLY A 81 -8.65 -10.26 -35.35
C GLY A 81 -7.65 -11.03 -34.48
N LYS A 82 -7.27 -10.52 -33.30
CA LYS A 82 -6.54 -11.29 -32.30
C LYS A 82 -7.53 -12.07 -31.43
N ASP A 83 -7.28 -13.36 -31.25
CA ASP A 83 -8.03 -14.18 -30.31
C ASP A 83 -7.50 -13.95 -28.89
N LEU A 84 -8.08 -12.96 -28.20
CA LEU A 84 -7.72 -12.64 -26.82
C LEU A 84 -8.09 -13.77 -25.85
N TYR A 85 -9.06 -14.61 -26.20
CA TYR A 85 -9.49 -15.72 -25.35
C TYR A 85 -8.40 -16.80 -25.27
N SER A 86 -7.87 -17.27 -26.41
CA SER A 86 -6.77 -18.25 -26.38
C SER A 86 -5.51 -17.70 -25.71
N LEU A 87 -5.22 -16.41 -25.87
CA LEU A 87 -4.11 -15.77 -25.16
C LEU A 87 -4.32 -15.78 -23.64
N SER A 88 -5.52 -15.45 -23.16
CA SER A 88 -5.83 -15.47 -21.72
C SER A 88 -5.74 -16.87 -21.09
N LEU A 89 -6.05 -17.93 -21.84
CA LEU A 89 -5.90 -19.30 -21.36
C LEU A 89 -4.43 -19.66 -21.04
N SER A 90 -3.47 -19.00 -21.69
CA SER A 90 -2.04 -19.23 -21.47
C SER A 90 -1.46 -18.47 -20.27
N GLU A 91 -2.19 -17.49 -19.72
CA GLU A 91 -1.72 -16.67 -18.59
C GLU A 91 -1.53 -17.50 -17.30
N CYS A 92 -2.35 -18.53 -17.12
CA CYS A 92 -2.31 -19.42 -15.96
C CYS A 92 -2.24 -20.89 -16.40
N GLN A 93 -1.04 -21.47 -16.30
CA GLN A 93 -0.81 -22.87 -16.70
C GLN A 93 -1.47 -23.88 -15.77
N ASN A 94 -1.41 -23.64 -14.45
CA ASN A 94 -1.90 -24.57 -13.44
C ASN A 94 -2.69 -23.81 -12.39
N ASN A 95 -4.03 -23.84 -12.49
CA ASN A 95 -4.91 -23.25 -11.49
C ASN A 95 -5.29 -24.27 -10.41
N VAL A 96 -4.54 -24.27 -9.30
CA VAL A 96 -4.74 -25.18 -8.17
C VAL A 96 -4.92 -24.35 -6.90
N THR A 97 -5.91 -24.71 -6.09
CA THR A 97 -6.14 -24.08 -4.79
C THR A 97 -5.24 -24.68 -3.72
N LEU A 98 -4.99 -23.93 -2.65
CA LEU A 98 -4.19 -24.37 -1.52
C LEU A 98 -4.72 -25.68 -0.93
N ALA A 99 -6.05 -25.82 -0.80
CA ALA A 99 -6.66 -27.06 -0.33
C ALA A 99 -6.34 -28.27 -1.23
N LYS A 100 -6.45 -28.11 -2.57
CA LYS A 100 -6.12 -29.17 -3.52
C LYS A 100 -4.63 -29.52 -3.48
N TYR A 101 -3.77 -28.51 -3.36
CA TYR A 101 -2.33 -28.67 -3.24
C TYR A 101 -1.94 -29.44 -1.97
N TRP A 102 -2.50 -29.05 -0.81
CA TRP A 102 -2.29 -29.73 0.47
C TRP A 102 -2.80 -31.16 0.48
N MET A 103 -3.97 -31.41 -0.09
CA MET A 103 -4.50 -32.77 -0.27
C MET A 103 -3.56 -33.64 -1.10
N LYS A 104 -3.00 -33.11 -2.19
CA LYS A 104 -2.08 -33.85 -3.06
C LYS A 104 -0.75 -34.20 -2.36
N LEU A 105 -0.16 -33.24 -1.63
CA LEU A 105 1.17 -33.43 -1.03
C LEU A 105 1.16 -34.09 0.34
N LYS A 106 0.21 -33.70 1.20
CA LYS A 106 0.15 -34.12 2.61
C LYS A 106 -0.96 -35.12 2.89
N LYS A 107 -1.84 -35.40 1.92
CA LYS A 107 -3.01 -36.29 2.06
C LYS A 107 -3.90 -35.93 3.27
N LYS A 108 -3.96 -34.63 3.60
CA LYS A 108 -4.73 -34.09 4.71
C LYS A 108 -5.66 -32.99 4.23
N PRO A 109 -6.95 -32.98 4.65
CA PRO A 109 -7.87 -31.92 4.30
C PRO A 109 -7.47 -30.62 5.01
N VAL A 110 -7.68 -29.49 4.33
CA VAL A 110 -7.58 -28.17 4.95
C VAL A 110 -8.91 -27.88 5.66
N PRO A 111 -8.90 -27.38 6.91
CA PRO A 111 -10.13 -26.96 7.58
C PRO A 111 -10.87 -25.87 6.79
N GLU A 112 -12.21 -25.89 6.83
CA GLU A 112 -13.09 -24.92 6.15
C GLU A 112 -14.27 -24.49 7.04
N ARG A 113 -14.04 -24.36 8.35
CA ARG A 113 -15.11 -24.16 9.35
C ARG A 113 -15.71 -22.75 9.31
N ASP A 114 -14.88 -21.74 9.04
CA ASP A 114 -15.28 -20.34 8.97
C ASP A 114 -14.88 -19.71 7.62
N SER A 115 -15.30 -18.46 7.39
CA SER A 115 -14.99 -17.73 6.14
C SER A 115 -13.48 -17.50 5.95
N TRP A 116 -12.69 -17.46 7.03
CA TRP A 116 -11.23 -17.32 6.94
C TRP A 116 -10.61 -18.60 6.41
N GLU A 117 -10.98 -19.73 7.00
CA GLU A 117 -10.51 -21.06 6.63
C GLU A 117 -10.89 -21.40 5.18
N LYS A 118 -12.13 -21.12 4.79
CA LYS A 118 -12.57 -21.24 3.38
C LYS A 118 -11.76 -20.33 2.45
N PHE A 119 -11.51 -19.09 2.85
CA PHE A 119 -10.68 -18.18 2.06
C PHE A 119 -9.26 -18.74 1.88
N TYR A 120 -8.59 -19.17 2.95
CA TYR A 120 -7.26 -19.77 2.89
C TYR A 120 -7.23 -21.03 2.02
N ALA A 121 -8.22 -21.91 2.17
CA ALA A 121 -8.37 -23.12 1.38
C ALA A 121 -8.50 -22.84 -0.13
N GLN A 122 -9.17 -21.75 -0.50
CA GLN A 122 -9.43 -21.35 -1.88
C GLN A 122 -8.33 -20.49 -2.52
N ILE A 123 -7.29 -20.08 -1.78
CA ILE A 123 -6.15 -19.34 -2.35
C ILE A 123 -5.60 -20.13 -3.54
N GLY A 124 -5.66 -19.53 -4.72
CA GLY A 124 -5.19 -20.14 -5.96
C GLY A 124 -3.75 -19.78 -6.28
N SER A 125 -3.10 -20.64 -7.06
CA SER A 125 -1.81 -20.37 -7.69
C SER A 125 -1.82 -19.13 -8.58
N CYS A 126 -2.93 -18.88 -9.30
CA CYS A 126 -3.05 -17.79 -10.27
C CYS A 126 -3.96 -16.62 -9.81
N SER A 127 -4.70 -16.79 -8.72
CA SER A 127 -5.55 -15.74 -8.16
C SER A 127 -5.67 -15.91 -6.65
N LEU A 128 -5.70 -14.80 -5.91
CA LEU A 128 -5.87 -14.86 -4.46
C LEU A 128 -7.28 -15.33 -4.07
N TYR A 129 -8.29 -14.92 -4.83
CA TYR A 129 -9.68 -15.30 -4.64
C TYR A 129 -10.39 -15.33 -6.00
N ASN A 130 -11.41 -16.19 -6.12
CA ASN A 130 -12.26 -16.28 -7.31
C ASN A 130 -13.75 -16.32 -6.96
N ASP A 131 -14.09 -16.44 -5.67
CA ASP A 131 -15.45 -16.47 -5.17
C ASP A 131 -15.77 -15.13 -4.47
N ASP A 132 -16.50 -14.31 -5.22
CA ASP A 132 -16.95 -12.99 -4.80
C ASP A 132 -17.92 -13.04 -3.59
N GLY A 133 -18.68 -14.12 -3.44
CA GLY A 133 -19.58 -14.35 -2.31
C GLY A 133 -18.80 -14.65 -1.03
N LEU A 134 -17.84 -15.58 -1.11
CA LEU A 134 -16.96 -15.90 0.01
C LEU A 134 -16.17 -14.69 0.52
N VAL A 135 -15.66 -13.88 -0.40
CA VAL A 135 -14.93 -12.65 -0.04
C VAL A 135 -15.84 -11.64 0.64
N ASN A 136 -17.10 -11.51 0.19
CA ASN A 136 -18.10 -10.64 0.84
C ASN A 136 -18.50 -11.14 2.24
N ASP A 137 -18.57 -12.46 2.44
CA ASP A 137 -18.84 -13.05 3.76
C ASP A 137 -17.67 -12.81 4.71
N LEU A 138 -16.44 -13.02 4.24
CA LEU A 138 -15.22 -12.74 5.00
C LEU A 138 -15.13 -11.25 5.39
N LEU A 139 -15.44 -10.36 4.45
CA LEU A 139 -15.62 -8.92 4.64
C LEU A 139 -16.59 -8.57 5.76
N THR A 140 -17.76 -9.18 5.71
CA THR A 140 -18.82 -8.98 6.69
C THR A 140 -18.39 -9.49 8.07
N ASN A 141 -17.73 -10.64 8.12
CA ASN A 141 -17.25 -11.23 9.36
C ASN A 141 -16.10 -10.42 9.96
N LEU A 142 -15.15 -9.93 9.17
CA LEU A 142 -14.10 -9.01 9.63
C LEU A 142 -14.72 -7.74 10.26
N ASN A 143 -15.78 -7.19 9.65
CA ASN A 143 -16.48 -6.02 10.18
C ASN A 143 -17.19 -6.28 11.50
N ARG A 144 -17.70 -7.50 11.69
CA ARG A 144 -18.62 -7.86 12.78
C ARG A 144 -18.04 -8.73 13.88
N ALA A 145 -16.89 -9.36 13.67
CA ALA A 145 -16.29 -10.23 14.66
C ALA A 145 -15.89 -9.46 15.92
N ALA A 146 -16.06 -10.10 17.08
CA ALA A 146 -15.62 -9.55 18.35
C ALA A 146 -14.11 -9.69 18.48
N ILE A 147 -13.47 -8.59 18.89
CA ILE A 147 -12.01 -8.53 19.07
C ILE A 147 -11.69 -9.08 20.46
N LYS A 148 -10.90 -10.14 20.50
CA LYS A 148 -10.39 -10.80 21.70
C LYS A 148 -9.14 -10.09 22.24
N ALA A 149 -8.23 -9.70 21.35
CA ALA A 149 -6.99 -9.03 21.72
C ALA A 149 -6.48 -8.07 20.62
N VAL A 150 -5.66 -7.09 21.02
CA VAL A 150 -5.02 -6.13 20.12
C VAL A 150 -3.54 -6.00 20.49
N HIS A 151 -2.67 -6.14 19.50
CA HIS A 151 -1.22 -6.01 19.65
C HIS A 151 -0.66 -4.98 18.67
N ILE A 152 0.47 -4.37 18.99
CA ILE A 152 1.21 -3.56 18.01
C ILE A 152 1.90 -4.53 17.05
N MET A 153 1.75 -4.31 15.75
CA MET A 153 2.40 -5.15 14.75
C MET A 153 3.90 -4.86 14.74
N GLU A 154 4.73 -5.88 14.99
CA GLU A 154 6.17 -5.79 14.81
C GLU A 154 6.49 -5.77 13.31
N GLY A 155 7.24 -4.74 12.87
CA GLY A 155 7.67 -4.58 11.48
C GLY A 155 6.95 -3.49 10.70
N GLY A 156 7.74 -2.61 10.07
CA GLY A 156 7.29 -1.43 9.33
C GLY A 156 7.67 -0.12 10.01
N THR A 157 7.46 1.00 9.33
CA THR A 157 7.78 2.36 9.83
C THR A 157 6.56 3.13 10.34
N GLN A 158 5.35 2.60 10.10
CA GLN A 158 4.10 3.29 10.38
C GLN A 158 3.20 2.46 11.31
N ALA A 159 2.37 3.13 12.10
CA ALA A 159 1.54 2.51 13.13
C ALA A 159 0.53 1.50 12.53
N LYS A 160 0.67 0.24 12.94
CA LYS A 160 -0.18 -0.88 12.55
C LYS A 160 -0.45 -1.74 13.80
N LEU A 161 -1.68 -2.20 13.96
CA LEU A 161 -2.05 -3.12 15.04
C LEU A 161 -2.39 -4.48 14.44
N VAL A 162 -2.35 -5.54 15.24
CA VAL A 162 -2.90 -6.86 14.91
C VAL A 162 -4.07 -7.12 15.84
N PHE A 163 -5.25 -7.31 15.27
CA PHE A 163 -6.45 -7.75 15.98
C PHE A 163 -6.50 -9.26 15.95
N THR A 164 -6.76 -9.86 17.11
CA THR A 164 -7.13 -11.27 17.24
C THR A 164 -8.60 -11.32 17.59
N PHE A 165 -9.38 -12.10 16.85
CA PHE A 165 -10.82 -12.28 17.06
C PHE A 165 -11.12 -13.45 18.00
N GLU A 166 -12.36 -13.58 18.43
CA GLU A 166 -12.82 -14.71 19.26
C GLU A 166 -12.60 -16.08 18.63
N ASN A 167 -12.61 -16.18 17.30
CA ASN A 167 -12.28 -17.41 16.57
C ASN A 167 -10.76 -17.60 16.36
N ASP A 168 -9.94 -16.87 17.13
CA ASP A 168 -8.47 -16.84 17.10
C ASP A 168 -7.86 -16.47 15.74
N LYS A 169 -8.68 -15.99 14.79
CA LYS A 169 -8.18 -15.46 13.51
C LYS A 169 -7.64 -14.05 13.71
N GLN A 170 -6.69 -13.68 12.87
CA GLN A 170 -5.97 -12.42 13.01
C GLN A 170 -6.13 -11.51 11.81
N ALA A 171 -6.06 -10.21 12.09
CA ALA A 171 -6.04 -9.20 11.06
C ALA A 171 -5.27 -7.92 11.45
N VAL A 172 -4.43 -7.39 10.55
CA VAL A 172 -3.77 -6.09 10.67
C VAL A 172 -4.81 -4.99 10.66
N PHE A 173 -4.64 -3.97 11.48
CA PHE A 173 -5.46 -2.78 11.50
C PHE A 173 -4.60 -1.55 11.19
N LYS A 174 -5.10 -0.71 10.27
CA LYS A 174 -4.50 0.60 9.97
C LYS A 174 -5.43 1.73 10.43
N PRO A 175 -5.00 2.58 11.37
CA PRO A 175 -5.84 3.65 11.87
C PRO A 175 -6.08 4.73 10.81
N MET A 176 -7.28 5.32 10.83
CA MET A 176 -7.54 6.55 10.08
C MET A 176 -6.68 7.68 10.65
N ARG A 177 -6.06 8.47 9.77
CA ARG A 177 -5.27 9.65 10.15
C ARG A 177 -5.87 10.95 9.62
N PHE A 178 -6.02 11.04 8.30
CA PHE A 178 -6.52 12.23 7.62
C PHE A 178 -7.94 12.01 7.06
N GLY A 179 -8.60 13.13 6.70
CA GLY A 179 -9.87 13.13 5.97
C GLY A 179 -9.73 12.61 4.54
N ARG A 180 -10.85 12.46 3.83
CA ARG A 180 -10.85 12.00 2.43
C ARG A 180 -10.23 13.02 1.48
N ASP A 181 -10.40 14.30 1.79
CA ASP A 181 -9.94 15.43 0.96
C ASP A 181 -8.52 15.88 1.27
N TYR A 182 -7.83 15.20 2.20
CA TYR A 182 -6.42 15.51 2.46
C TYR A 182 -5.56 15.03 1.29
N GLU A 183 -4.73 15.91 0.75
CA GLU A 183 -3.74 15.59 -0.28
C GLU A 183 -2.33 15.58 0.31
N THR A 184 -1.46 14.76 -0.28
CA THR A 184 -0.05 14.68 0.15
C THR A 184 0.65 16.00 -0.18
N ASP A 185 1.48 16.50 0.73
CA ASP A 185 2.25 17.72 0.50
C ASP A 185 3.11 17.54 -0.78
N PRO A 186 3.10 18.48 -1.75
CA PRO A 186 3.93 18.38 -2.95
C PRO A 186 5.43 18.26 -2.67
N ASN A 187 5.89 18.68 -1.49
CA ASN A 187 7.28 18.56 -1.05
C ASN A 187 7.58 17.22 -0.36
N HIS A 188 6.57 16.39 -0.09
CA HIS A 188 6.77 15.05 0.44
C HIS A 188 7.24 14.10 -0.65
N PHE A 189 8.38 13.45 -0.41
CA PHE A 189 8.79 12.28 -1.17
C PHE A 189 7.88 11.07 -0.86
N TYR A 190 7.84 10.10 -1.76
CA TYR A 190 6.98 8.91 -1.64
C TYR A 190 7.22 8.09 -0.35
N PHE A 191 8.44 8.11 0.21
CA PHE A 191 8.76 7.42 1.47
C PHE A 191 8.42 8.25 2.73
N SER A 192 8.20 9.55 2.57
CA SER A 192 7.73 10.46 3.62
C SER A 192 6.21 10.52 3.70
N ASP A 193 5.52 9.99 2.68
CA ASP A 193 4.07 9.99 2.65
C ASP A 193 3.49 9.05 3.70
N PHE A 194 2.37 9.48 4.28
CA PHE A 194 1.67 8.73 5.31
C PHE A 194 0.68 7.76 4.69
N GLU A 195 0.64 6.53 5.18
CA GLU A 195 -0.29 5.51 4.72
C GLU A 195 -1.74 5.95 4.98
N ARG A 196 -2.60 5.64 4.01
CA ARG A 196 -4.03 5.99 4.02
C ARG A 196 -4.85 4.71 4.12
N HIS A 197 -5.49 4.48 5.27
CA HIS A 197 -6.37 3.32 5.50
C HIS A 197 -7.43 3.11 4.39
N ASN A 198 -7.91 4.18 3.77
CA ASN A 198 -8.92 4.15 2.71
C ASN A 198 -8.35 3.89 1.32
N ALA A 199 -7.09 4.25 1.06
CA ALA A 199 -6.44 3.90 -0.20
C ALA A 199 -6.38 2.39 -0.35
N GLU A 200 -6.01 1.70 0.74
CA GLU A 200 -6.01 0.23 0.79
C GLU A 200 -7.39 -0.36 0.44
N ILE A 201 -8.47 0.12 1.08
CA ILE A 201 -9.84 -0.36 0.76
C ILE A 201 -10.18 -0.09 -0.71
N ALA A 202 -9.94 1.13 -1.20
CA ALA A 202 -10.26 1.51 -2.57
C ALA A 202 -9.49 0.66 -3.59
N THR A 203 -8.20 0.42 -3.35
CA THR A 203 -7.35 -0.41 -4.22
C THR A 203 -7.82 -1.86 -4.24
N PHE A 204 -8.28 -2.42 -3.12
CA PHE A 204 -8.85 -3.77 -3.12
C PHE A 204 -10.14 -3.88 -3.94
N HIS A 205 -11.04 -2.90 -3.82
CA HIS A 205 -12.25 -2.91 -4.66
C HIS A 205 -11.92 -2.66 -6.14
N LEU A 206 -10.91 -1.83 -6.42
CA LEU A 206 -10.41 -1.58 -7.77
C LEU A 206 -9.82 -2.84 -8.40
N ASP A 207 -9.07 -3.64 -7.62
CA ASP A 207 -8.52 -4.95 -8.04
C ASP A 207 -9.62 -5.96 -8.40
N ARG A 208 -10.77 -5.88 -7.72
CA ARG A 208 -11.93 -6.74 -7.96
C ARG A 208 -12.76 -6.31 -9.18
N CYS A 209 -12.66 -5.05 -9.62
CA CYS A 209 -13.44 -4.56 -10.75
C CYS A 209 -13.06 -5.30 -12.06
N PRO A 210 -14.04 -5.90 -12.77
CA PRO A 210 -13.79 -6.54 -14.05
C PRO A 210 -13.19 -5.55 -15.07
N GLY A 211 -12.07 -5.91 -15.71
CA GLY A 211 -11.44 -5.11 -16.76
C GLY A 211 -10.23 -4.28 -16.32
N MET A 212 -9.87 -4.30 -15.03
CA MET A 212 -8.60 -3.76 -14.55
C MET A 212 -7.56 -4.87 -14.41
N VAL A 213 -6.27 -4.54 -14.59
CA VAL A 213 -5.17 -5.47 -14.33
C VAL A 213 -5.28 -5.89 -12.87
N LYS A 214 -5.63 -7.16 -12.63
CA LYS A 214 -5.62 -7.72 -11.29
C LYS A 214 -4.20 -7.61 -10.76
N LEU A 215 -4.00 -6.87 -9.67
CA LEU A 215 -2.77 -6.83 -8.88
C LEU A 215 -2.35 -8.24 -8.41
N THR A 216 -3.25 -9.22 -8.53
CA THR A 216 -3.00 -10.65 -8.30
C THR A 216 -1.89 -11.27 -9.18
N HIS A 217 -1.46 -10.59 -10.27
CA HIS A 217 -0.42 -11.09 -11.19
C HIS A 217 1.01 -10.61 -10.85
N SER A 218 1.22 -9.80 -9.80
CA SER A 218 2.57 -9.44 -9.34
C SER A 218 2.95 -10.22 -8.07
N PRO A 219 4.23 -10.58 -7.87
CA PRO A 219 4.73 -11.24 -6.65
C PRO A 219 4.82 -10.29 -5.44
N LEU A 220 4.18 -9.12 -5.48
CA LEU A 220 4.11 -8.22 -4.34
C LEU A 220 3.10 -8.77 -3.33
N ARG A 221 3.60 -9.09 -2.13
CA ARG A 221 2.87 -9.48 -0.91
C ARG A 221 1.36 -9.25 -1.00
N LYS A 222 0.62 -10.33 -1.24
CA LYS A 222 -0.84 -10.33 -1.43
C LYS A 222 -1.51 -9.97 -0.09
N ARG A 223 -2.31 -8.88 -0.06
CA ARG A 223 -2.96 -8.35 1.15
C ARG A 223 -4.43 -8.05 0.84
N LEU A 224 -5.36 -8.58 1.63
CA LEU A 224 -6.81 -8.36 1.50
C LEU A 224 -7.25 -7.21 2.41
N LEU A 225 -8.00 -6.21 1.91
CA LEU A 225 -8.09 -4.85 2.49
C LEU A 225 -9.50 -4.33 2.84
N LEU A 226 -9.92 -4.34 4.13
CA LEU A 226 -11.36 -4.33 4.49
C LEU A 226 -11.75 -3.56 5.78
N LYS A 227 -12.92 -2.90 5.82
CA LYS A 227 -13.37 -1.96 6.89
C LYS A 227 -14.01 -2.67 8.13
N THR A 228 -13.82 -2.15 9.36
CA THR A 228 -14.56 -2.58 10.58
C THR A 228 -15.17 -1.40 11.38
N HIS A 229 -15.88 -1.62 12.50
CA HIS A 229 -16.63 -0.56 13.23
C HIS A 229 -16.64 -0.65 14.79
N ARG A 230 -15.77 -1.43 15.46
CA ARG A 230 -16.00 -1.81 16.88
C ARG A 230 -14.79 -1.79 17.84
N PHE A 231 -14.13 -0.65 18.04
CA PHE A 231 -13.25 -0.50 19.22
C PHE A 231 -13.38 0.81 20.00
N VAL A 232 -13.95 1.81 19.37
CA VAL A 232 -14.47 3.08 19.91
C VAL A 232 -15.54 3.44 18.86
N PRO A 233 -16.62 4.20 19.12
CA PRO A 233 -17.43 4.67 18.01
C PRO A 233 -16.44 5.27 17.01
N TYR A 234 -16.41 4.68 15.82
CA TYR A 234 -15.73 5.16 14.62
C TYR A 234 -14.30 4.62 14.33
N LYS A 235 -14.01 4.40 13.03
CA LYS A 235 -12.67 4.38 12.35
C LYS A 235 -12.00 3.01 12.11
N PHE A 236 -12.23 2.30 10.99
CA PHE A 236 -11.40 1.10 10.75
C PHE A 236 -11.15 0.70 9.30
N SER A 237 -9.91 0.27 9.03
CA SER A 237 -9.52 -0.67 7.97
C SER A 237 -8.67 -1.79 8.59
N LEU A 238 -8.89 -3.01 8.15
CA LEU A 238 -8.48 -4.28 8.71
C LEU A 238 -8.09 -5.26 7.58
N TYR A 239 -7.10 -6.12 7.79
CA TYR A 239 -6.47 -6.95 6.75
C TYR A 239 -6.07 -8.30 7.31
N LEU A 240 -6.18 -9.43 6.60
CA LEU A 240 -5.68 -10.70 7.14
C LEU A 240 -4.16 -10.69 7.35
N VAL A 241 -3.70 -11.12 8.53
CA VAL A 241 -2.29 -11.48 8.74
C VAL A 241 -2.13 -12.93 8.32
N GLU A 242 -1.28 -13.19 7.34
CA GLU A 242 -0.68 -14.51 7.18
C GLU A 242 0.35 -14.63 8.28
N THR A 243 0.04 -15.36 9.36
CA THR A 243 1.08 -15.81 10.28
C THR A 243 1.98 -16.71 9.46
N SER A 244 3.23 -16.28 9.29
CA SER A 244 4.29 -17.11 8.76
C SER A 244 4.20 -18.48 9.43
N CYS A 245 4.05 -19.54 8.64
CA CYS A 245 4.39 -20.88 9.06
C CYS A 245 5.90 -20.88 9.32
N THR A 246 6.30 -20.52 10.54
CA THR A 246 7.64 -20.79 11.06
C THR A 246 7.53 -22.05 11.91
N GLU A 247 8.16 -23.10 11.36
CA GLU A 247 8.59 -24.40 11.93
C GLU A 247 7.68 -25.13 12.94
#